data_AF-A0AAE1RPP5-F1
#
_entry.id   AF-A0AAE1RPP5-F1
#
_cell.length_a   1.000
_cell.length_b   1.000
_cell.length_c   1.000
_cell.angle_alpha   90.00
_cell.angle_beta   90.00
_cell.angle_gamma   90.00
#
_symmetry.space_group_name_H-M   'P 1'
#
loop_
_entity.id
_entity.type
_entity.pdbx_description
1 polymer ?
#
loop_
_entity_poly.entity_id
_entity_poly.type
_entity_poly.pdbx_seq_one_letter_code
_entity_poly.pdbx_strand_id
1 'polypeptide(L)'
;MSVTLIDPSREICKINMRKWYMNKDNGKTNLSYVLVTYWNEVVRRNALKRGTLVQLWKFRKGEDLCVALKLLRNHPNGDLLK
;
A
#
# COMPACT_ATOMS: atom_id res chain seq x y z
N MET A 1 -7.93 -4.50 -10.83
CA MET A 1 -6.74 -5.18 -11.38
C MET A 1 -6.11 -5.99 -10.25
N SER A 2 -5.79 -7.26 -10.49
CA SER A 2 -5.01 -8.06 -9.53
C SER A 2 -3.52 -7.82 -9.77
N VAL A 3 -2.76 -7.49 -8.73
CA VAL A 3 -1.31 -7.23 -8.80
C VAL A 3 -0.59 -8.06 -7.75
N THR A 4 0.68 -8.38 -8.01
CA THR A 4 1.54 -9.02 -7.01
C THR A 4 1.95 -7.99 -5.96
N LEU A 5 1.75 -8.31 -4.68
CA LEU A 5 2.26 -7.55 -3.55
C LEU A 5 3.35 -8.35 -2.85
N ILE A 6 4.48 -7.70 -2.60
CA ILE A 6 5.51 -8.18 -1.68
C ILE A 6 5.37 -7.36 -0.39
N ASP A 7 5.09 -8.00 0.72
CA ASP A 7 4.87 -7.31 1.99
C ASP A 7 6.16 -7.23 2.85
N PRO A 8 6.15 -6.48 3.97
CA PRO A 8 7.32 -6.33 4.84
C PRO A 8 7.85 -7.63 5.45
N SER A 9 6.98 -8.63 5.63
CA SER A 9 7.35 -9.99 6.07
C SER A 9 7.98 -10.84 4.94
N ARG A 10 8.14 -10.25 3.75
CA ARG A 10 8.63 -10.87 2.51
C ARG A 10 7.68 -11.91 1.94
N GLU A 11 6.43 -11.93 2.38
CA GLU A 11 5.43 -12.78 1.78
C GLU A 11 4.92 -12.15 0.47
N ILE A 12 4.72 -13.00 -0.53
CA ILE A 12 4.21 -12.63 -1.85
C ILE A 12 2.76 -13.05 -1.93
N CYS A 13 1.84 -12.10 -2.15
CA CYS A 13 0.43 -12.39 -2.33
C CYS A 13 -0.16 -11.63 -3.52
N LYS A 14 -1.37 -12.02 -3.94
CA LYS A 14 -2.16 -11.26 -4.91
C LYS A 14 -3.09 -10.31 -4.18
N ILE A 15 -3.11 -9.05 -4.60
CA ILE A 15 -4.01 -8.02 -4.07
C ILE A 15 -4.74 -7.32 -5.20
N ASN A 16 -6.01 -6.98 -4.96
CA ASN A 16 -6.76 -6.19 -5.92
C ASN A 16 -6.52 -4.70 -5.71
N MET A 17 -5.97 -4.06 -6.73
CA MET A 17 -5.90 -2.61 -6.87
C MET A 17 -7.16 -2.10 -7.59
N ARG A 18 -7.86 -1.16 -6.97
CA ARG A 18 -9.07 -0.53 -7.51
C ARG A 18 -8.92 0.98 -7.57
N LYS A 19 -9.63 1.59 -8.52
CA LYS A 19 -9.83 3.04 -8.60
C LYS A 19 -11.08 3.38 -7.80
N TRP A 20 -10.97 4.31 -6.86
CA TRP A 20 -12.08 4.89 -6.14
C TRP A 20 -12.26 6.34 -6.58
N TYR A 21 -13.44 6.63 -7.11
CA TYR A 21 -13.87 7.98 -7.46
C TYR A 21 -14.58 8.55 -6.24
N MET A 22 -14.03 9.61 -5.69
CA MET A 22 -14.59 10.32 -4.54
C MET A 22 -15.13 11.66 -5.03
N ASN A 23 -16.44 11.70 -5.25
CA ASN A 23 -17.16 12.91 -5.61
C ASN A 23 -17.19 13.83 -4.39
N LYS A 24 -16.94 15.11 -4.63
CA LYS A 24 -17.04 16.18 -3.63
C LYS A 24 -18.26 17.03 -3.92
N ASP A 25 -18.79 17.66 -2.88
CA ASP A 25 -19.98 18.51 -2.95
C ASP A 25 -19.81 19.70 -3.90
N ASN A 26 -18.58 20.12 -4.16
CA ASN A 26 -18.24 21.18 -5.13
C ASN A 26 -18.15 20.71 -6.59
N GLY A 27 -18.67 19.52 -6.90
CA GLY A 27 -18.68 18.93 -8.25
C GLY A 27 -17.34 18.37 -8.72
N LYS A 28 -16.26 18.49 -7.93
CA LYS A 28 -14.96 17.89 -8.27
C LYS A 28 -14.94 16.41 -7.89
N THR A 29 -14.34 15.58 -8.74
CA THR A 29 -14.11 14.17 -8.44
C THR A 29 -12.62 13.91 -8.23
N ASN A 30 -12.26 13.39 -7.06
CA ASN A 30 -10.91 12.91 -6.80
C ASN A 30 -10.80 11.43 -7.17
N LEU A 31 -9.63 11.02 -7.66
CA LEU A 31 -9.32 9.62 -7.94
C LEU A 31 -8.28 9.12 -6.93
N SER A 32 -8.61 8.03 -6.24
CA SER A 32 -7.69 7.30 -5.37
C SER A 32 -7.47 5.88 -5.88
N TYR A 33 -6.26 5.36 -5.73
CA TYR A 33 -5.98 3.94 -5.92
C TYR A 33 -5.95 3.26 -4.55
N VAL A 34 -6.72 2.18 -4.41
CA VAL A 34 -6.85 1.45 -3.14
C VAL A 34 -6.47 -0.01 -3.31
N LEU A 35 -5.81 -0.56 -2.30
CA LEU A 35 -5.54 -1.99 -2.15
C LEU A 35 -6.65 -2.57 -1.27
N VAL A 36 -7.40 -3.55 -1.78
CA VAL A 36 -8.66 -3.98 -1.15
C VAL A 36 -8.62 -5.44 -0.70
N THR A 37 -8.58 -6.37 -1.66
CA THR A 37 -8.70 -7.81 -1.35
C THR A 37 -7.48 -8.30 -0.58
N TYR A 38 -7.68 -9.07 0.49
CA TYR A 38 -6.64 -9.58 1.39
C TYR A 38 -5.83 -8.52 2.16
N TRP A 39 -6.22 -7.24 2.10
CA TRP A 39 -5.52 -6.18 2.84
C TRP A 39 -5.49 -6.44 4.36
N ASN A 40 -6.58 -6.96 4.92
CA ASN A 40 -6.65 -7.29 6.35
C ASN A 40 -5.64 -8.37 6.76
N GLU A 41 -5.33 -9.31 5.87
CA GLU A 41 -4.32 -10.33 6.13
C GLU A 41 -2.92 -9.74 6.12
N VAL A 42 -2.63 -8.84 5.18
CA VAL A 42 -1.38 -8.05 5.12
C VAL A 42 -1.23 -7.22 6.41
N VAL A 43 -2.30 -6.57 6.86
CA VAL A 43 -2.32 -5.80 8.11
C VAL A 43 -1.97 -6.69 9.31
N ARG A 44 -2.65 -7.84 9.46
CA ARG A 44 -2.43 -8.76 10.57
C ARG A 44 -1.00 -9.32 10.57
N ARG A 45 -0.51 -9.78 9.41
CA ARG A 45 0.80 -10.40 9.27
C ARG A 45 1.96 -9.44 9.57
N ASN A 46 1.78 -8.16 9.22
CA ASN A 46 2.81 -7.14 9.38
C ASN A 46 2.58 -6.24 10.60
N ALA A 47 1.64 -6.60 11.48
CA ALA A 47 1.24 -5.84 12.67
C ALA A 47 1.00 -4.35 12.37
N LEU A 48 0.39 -4.05 11.21
CA LEU A 48 0.09 -2.68 10.81
C LEU A 48 -1.01 -2.13 11.72
N LYS A 49 -0.78 -0.93 12.23
CA LYS A 49 -1.75 -0.21 13.05
C LYS A 49 -1.86 1.22 12.56
N ARG A 50 -2.91 1.92 13.02
CA ARG A 50 -3.03 3.36 12.77
C ARG A 50 -1.77 4.07 13.26
N GLY A 51 -1.20 4.93 12.41
CA GLY A 51 0.05 5.63 12.69
C GLY A 51 1.33 4.88 12.30
N THR A 52 1.25 3.63 11.85
CA THR A 52 2.40 2.95 11.25
C THR A 52 2.78 3.65 9.94
N LEU A 53 4.02 4.13 9.87
CA LEU A 53 4.55 4.73 8.65
C LEU A 53 5.00 3.61 7.69
N VAL A 54 4.50 3.68 6.46
CA VAL A 54 4.81 2.72 5.39
C VAL A 54 5.15 3.45 4.10
N GLN A 55 6.03 2.85 3.30
CA GLN A 55 6.24 3.21 1.91
C GLN A 55 5.60 2.16 1.02
N LEU A 56 4.88 2.61 -0.01
CA LEU A 56 4.35 1.75 -1.06
C LEU A 56 5.12 2.06 -2.35
N TRP A 57 5.79 1.04 -2.86
CA TRP A 57 6.55 1.11 -4.11
C TRP A 57 5.78 0.39 -5.21
N LYS A 58 5.81 0.95 -6.41
CA LYS A 58 5.38 0.26 -7.63
C LYS A 58 6.61 -0.06 -8.46
N PHE A 59 6.64 -1.24 -9.05
CA PHE A 59 7.70 -1.64 -9.97
C PHE A 59 7.15 -2.60 -11.02
N ARG A 60 7.92 -2.88 -12.06
CA ARG A 60 7.56 -3.85 -13.09
C ARG A 60 8.52 -5.03 -13.05
N LYS A 61 7.99 -6.24 -13.23
CA LYS A 61 8.76 -7.45 -13.51
C LYS A 61 8.37 -7.91 -14.91
N GLY A 62 9.17 -7.52 -15.91
CA GLY A 62 8.73 -7.59 -17.30
C GLY A 62 7.53 -6.67 -17.52
N GLU A 63 6.44 -7.22 -18.05
CA GLU A 63 5.19 -6.48 -18.28
C GLU A 63 4.28 -6.40 -17.04
N ASP A 64 4.54 -7.23 -16.03
CA ASP A 64 3.70 -7.33 -14.83
C ASP A 64 3.93 -6.16 -13.88
N LEU A 65 2.83 -5.47 -13.54
CA LEU A 65 2.83 -4.48 -12.46
C LEU A 65 2.84 -5.19 -11.10
N CYS A 66 3.84 -4.85 -10.29
CA CYS A 66 4.00 -5.33 -8.93
C CYS A 66 4.05 -4.15 -7.96
N VAL A 67 3.70 -4.41 -6.71
CA VAL A 67 3.83 -3.46 -5.60
C VAL A 67 4.61 -4.07 -4.45
N ALA A 68 5.37 -3.25 -3.74
CA ALA A 68 6.07 -3.65 -2.54
C ALA A 68 5.74 -2.70 -1.40
N LEU A 69 5.39 -3.26 -0.24
CA LEU A 69 5.14 -2.50 0.97
C LEU A 69 6.36 -2.60 1.89
N LYS A 70 6.88 -1.45 2.32
CA LYS A 70 8.02 -1.35 3.22
C LYS A 70 7.60 -0.63 4.49
N LEU A 71 7.82 -1.25 5.64
CA LEU A 71 7.69 -0.59 6.94
C LEU A 71 8.84 0.42 7.10
N LEU A 72 8.50 1.66 7.44
CA LEU A 72 9.47 2.59 7.97
C LEU A 72 9.46 2.39 9.49
N ARG A 73 10.54 1.82 10.02
CA ARG A 73 10.72 1.83 11.48
C ARG A 73 10.89 3.29 11.89
N ASN A 74 10.03 3.76 12.78
CA ASN A 74 10.30 5.03 13.45
C ASN A 74 11.62 4.86 14.19
N HIS A 75 12.60 5.67 13.83
CA HIS A 75 13.71 5.95 14.73
C HIS A 75 13.08 6.50 16.04
N PRO A 76 13.54 6.08 17.23
CA PRO A 76 12.92 6.49 18.50
C PRO A 76 12.87 8.02 18.68
N ASN A 77 13.68 8.76 17.93
CA ASN A 77 13.60 10.21 17.77
C ASN A 77 13.29 10.51 16.31
N GLY A 78 12.15 11.14 16.04
CA GLY A 78 11.51 11.28 14.73
C GLY A 78 12.22 12.15 13.70
N ASP A 79 13.47 11.84 13.37
CA ASP A 79 14.17 12.41 12.24
C ASP A 79 14.09 11.46 11.04
N LEU A 80 13.28 11.86 10.06
CA LEU A 80 13.31 11.32 8.72
C LEU A 80 14.70 11.65 8.14
N LEU A 81 15.55 10.62 7.97
CA LEU A 81 16.77 10.77 7.17
C LEU A 81 16.36 11.26 5.77
N LYS A 82 16.79 12.48 5.45
CA LYS A 82 16.72 13.08 4.11
C LYS A 82 17.77 12.46 3.20
#